data_AF-A0A645HKR2-F1
#
_entry.id   AF-A0A645HKR2-F1
#
_cell.length_a   1.000
_cell.length_b   1.000
_cell.length_c   1.000
_cell.angle_alpha   90.00
_cell.angle_beta   90.00
_cell.angle_gamma   90.00
#
_symmetry.space_group_name_H-M   'P 1'
#
loop_
_entity.id
_entity.type
_entity.pdbx_description
1 polymer ?
#
loop_
_entity_poly.entity_id
_entity_poly.type
_entity_poly.pdbx_seq_one_letter_code
_entity_poly.pdbx_strand_id
1 'polypeptide(L)'
;MTPSIQRLLDQTAERREKQDAYNKEHGIIPETIKKGRNFTIGEIVAPDSGEKKKHKMPQLAGTMFTDATDISALGLSETDLEALVGELTGEMRSAAEALEFERAANLRDQIRKLHPEKKS
;
A
#
# COMPACT_ATOMS: atom_id res chain seq x y z
N MET A 1 1.70 -5.51 37.26
CA MET A 1 2.00 -6.47 36.19
C MET A 1 1.14 -7.71 36.40
N THR A 2 0.42 -8.18 35.39
CA THR A 2 -0.35 -9.43 35.52
C THR A 2 0.60 -10.64 35.41
N PRO A 3 0.27 -11.79 36.03
CA PRO A 3 1.06 -13.01 35.88
C PRO A 3 1.24 -13.47 34.42
N SER A 4 0.27 -13.17 33.55
CA SER A 4 0.33 -13.48 32.11
C SER A 4 1.36 -12.64 31.36
N ILE A 5 1.43 -11.33 31.65
CA ILE A 5 2.41 -10.44 31.02
C ILE A 5 3.82 -10.78 31.51
N GLN A 6 3.98 -11.13 32.79
CA GLN A 6 5.28 -11.54 33.34
C GLN A 6 5.85 -12.74 32.57
N ARG A 7 5.04 -13.80 32.39
CA ARG A 7 5.46 -14.99 31.61
C ARG A 7 5.83 -14.65 30.16
N LEU A 8 5.09 -13.73 29.53
CA LEU A 8 5.39 -13.29 28.16
C LEU A 8 6.75 -12.58 28.10
N LEU A 9 7.05 -11.70 29.06
CA LEU A 9 8.32 -11.00 29.16
C LEU A 9 9.48 -11.98 29.40
N ASP A 10 9.31 -12.91 30.32
CA ASP A 10 10.31 -13.93 30.63
C ASP A 10 10.63 -14.79 29.40
N GLN A 11 9.60 -15.28 28.68
CA GLN A 11 9.79 -16.02 27.42
C GLN A 11 10.46 -15.18 26.32
N THR A 12 10.16 -13.89 26.26
CA THR A 12 10.78 -12.99 25.29
C THR A 12 12.27 -12.80 25.59
N ALA A 13 12.62 -12.66 26.88
CA ALA A 13 14.00 -12.55 27.34
C ALA A 13 14.79 -13.85 27.05
N GLU A 14 14.23 -15.01 27.40
CA GLU A 14 14.86 -16.32 27.12
C GLU A 14 15.12 -16.55 25.63
N ARG A 15 14.18 -16.18 24.76
CA ARG A 15 14.35 -16.32 23.30
C ARG A 15 15.44 -15.38 22.77
N ARG A 16 15.50 -14.15 23.28
CA ARG A 16 16.47 -13.16 22.86
C ARG A 16 17.89 -13.58 23.26
N GLU A 17 18.08 -14.08 24.47
CA GLU A 17 19.38 -14.56 24.94
C GLU A 17 19.92 -15.69 24.04
N LYS A 18 19.07 -16.64 23.65
CA LYS A 18 19.43 -17.70 22.71
C LYS A 18 19.81 -17.17 21.33
N GLN A 19 19.07 -16.18 20.82
CA GLN A 19 19.38 -15.54 19.54
C GLN A 19 20.72 -14.79 19.60
N ASP A 20 20.98 -14.04 20.66
CA ASP A 20 22.21 -13.28 20.85
C ASP A 20 23.43 -14.21 21.02
N ALA A 21 23.28 -15.32 21.75
CA ALA A 21 24.32 -16.34 21.89
C ALA A 21 24.65 -16.98 20.53
N TYR A 22 23.62 -17.41 19.78
CA TYR A 22 23.78 -17.98 18.45
C TYR A 22 24.45 -17.00 17.48
N ASN A 23 24.02 -15.74 17.48
CA ASN A 23 24.58 -14.70 16.63
C ASN A 23 26.06 -14.44 16.95
N LYS A 24 26.43 -14.40 18.24
CA LYS A 24 27.84 -14.23 18.66
C LYS A 24 28.70 -15.42 18.27
N GLU A 25 28.20 -16.65 18.45
CA GLU A 25 28.93 -17.87 18.10
C GLU A 25 29.17 -17.98 16.58
N HIS A 26 28.20 -17.54 15.77
CA HIS A 26 28.25 -17.65 14.30
C HIS A 26 28.73 -16.36 13.60
N GLY A 27 29.05 -15.30 14.35
CA GLY A 27 29.44 -14.00 13.78
C GLY A 27 28.34 -13.33 12.95
N ILE A 28 27.07 -13.62 13.25
CA ILE A 28 25.92 -13.05 12.53
C ILE A 28 25.63 -11.66 13.06
N ILE A 29 25.63 -10.67 12.16
CA ILE A 29 25.18 -9.31 12.45
C ILE A 29 23.67 -9.24 12.19
N PRO A 30 22.83 -8.92 13.18
CA PRO A 30 21.39 -8.81 12.98
C PRO A 30 21.06 -7.65 12.04
N GLU A 31 20.43 -7.94 10.92
CA GLU A 31 19.96 -6.94 9.96
C GLU A 31 18.45 -7.06 9.72
N THR A 32 17.81 -5.94 9.40
CA THR A 32 16.40 -5.93 9.00
C THR A 32 16.25 -6.57 7.63
N ILE A 33 15.36 -7.55 7.51
CA ILE A 33 15.01 -8.15 6.22
C ILE A 33 14.36 -7.07 5.34
N LYS A 34 15.06 -6.66 4.28
CA LYS A 34 14.51 -5.79 3.23
C LYS A 34 13.80 -6.68 2.22
N LYS A 35 12.48 -6.78 2.30
CA LYS A 35 11.69 -7.50 1.30
C LYS A 35 11.83 -6.80 -0.05
N GLY A 36 12.37 -7.51 -1.05
CA GLY A 36 12.45 -7.02 -2.42
C GLY A 36 11.06 -6.75 -3.01
N ARG A 37 10.99 -6.03 -4.15
CA ARG A 37 9.74 -5.84 -4.89
C ARG A 37 9.11 -7.22 -5.16
N ASN A 38 7.84 -7.38 -4.81
CA ASN A 38 7.09 -8.57 -5.22
C ASN A 38 6.97 -8.51 -6.74
N PHE A 39 7.60 -9.44 -7.46
CA PHE A 39 7.43 -9.55 -8.90
C PHE A 39 6.00 -9.98 -9.18
N THR A 40 5.31 -9.27 -10.07
CA THR A 40 4.03 -9.70 -10.59
C THR A 40 4.23 -10.92 -11.50
N ILE A 41 3.21 -11.77 -11.68
CA ILE A 41 3.33 -12.96 -12.54
C ILE A 41 3.76 -12.58 -13.97
N GLY A 42 3.36 -11.39 -14.45
CA GLY A 42 3.77 -10.84 -15.74
C GLY A 42 5.26 -10.49 -15.82
N GLU A 43 5.87 -10.01 -14.74
CA GLU A 43 7.30 -9.71 -14.68
C GLU A 43 8.18 -10.97 -14.60
N ILE A 44 7.66 -12.07 -14.04
CA ILE A 44 8.38 -13.36 -13.94
C ILE A 44 8.33 -14.12 -15.27
N VAL A 45 7.20 -14.08 -15.97
CA VAL A 45 6.98 -14.86 -17.20
C VAL A 45 7.60 -14.20 -18.43
N ALA A 46 7.82 -12.88 -18.44
CA ALA A 46 8.39 -12.16 -19.58
C ALA A 46 9.46 -11.11 -19.16
N PRO A 47 10.63 -11.55 -18.64
CA PRO A 47 11.69 -10.63 -18.21
C PRO A 47 12.34 -9.84 -19.35
N ASP A 48 12.20 -10.29 -20.60
CA ASP A 48 12.81 -9.67 -21.81
C ASP A 48 11.82 -8.85 -22.65
N SER A 49 10.67 -8.50 -22.09
CA SER A 49 9.79 -7.49 -22.69
C SER A 49 10.35 -6.08 -22.43
N GLY A 50 11.52 -5.82 -23.03
CA GLY A 50 12.23 -4.54 -23.07
C GLY A 50 11.51 -3.40 -23.78
N GLU A 51 10.17 -3.39 -23.79
CA GLU A 51 9.40 -2.24 -24.22
C GLU A 51 8.56 -1.77 -23.03
N LYS A 52 9.00 -0.64 -22.46
CA LYS A 52 8.09 0.26 -21.74
C LYS A 52 7.02 0.74 -22.73
N LYS A 53 6.07 -0.12 -23.09
CA LYS A 53 4.75 0.33 -23.52
C LYS A 53 4.11 0.88 -22.25
N LYS A 54 4.38 2.17 -22.01
CA LYS A 54 3.38 3.04 -21.40
C LYS A 54 2.11 2.74 -22.19
N HIS A 55 1.22 1.91 -21.65
CA HIS A 55 -0.15 1.85 -22.13
C HIS A 55 -0.69 3.25 -21.87
N LYS A 56 -0.48 4.16 -22.84
CA LYS A 56 -1.31 5.34 -22.98
C LYS A 56 -2.69 4.75 -23.18
N MET A 57 -3.51 4.81 -22.14
CA MET A 57 -4.93 4.54 -22.28
C MET A 57 -5.42 5.31 -23.51
N PRO A 58 -6.24 4.68 -24.37
CA PRO A 58 -6.87 5.41 -25.45
C PRO A 58 -7.61 6.59 -24.80
N GLN A 59 -7.29 7.80 -25.25
CA GLN A 59 -8.08 8.98 -24.91
C GLN A 59 -9.43 8.80 -25.59
N LEU A 60 -10.32 8.06 -24.95
CA LEU A 60 -11.70 7.99 -25.35
C LEU A 60 -12.35 9.28 -24.84
N ALA A 61 -12.52 10.19 -25.80
CA ALA A 61 -13.60 11.15 -25.93
C ALA A 61 -14.16 11.75 -24.64
N GLY A 62 -13.85 13.04 -24.47
CA GLY A 62 -14.29 13.83 -23.35
C GLY A 62 -15.80 13.91 -23.19
N THR A 63 -16.20 13.86 -21.93
CA THR A 63 -17.22 14.75 -21.36
C THR A 63 -17.06 14.66 -19.85
N MET A 64 -16.81 15.81 -19.21
CA MET A 64 -16.94 16.09 -17.78
C MET A 64 -15.83 15.61 -16.83
N PHE A 65 -14.64 16.20 -16.94
CA PHE A 65 -13.91 16.75 -15.78
C PHE A 65 -12.74 17.58 -16.31
N THR A 66 -12.93 18.89 -16.44
CA THR A 66 -11.89 19.81 -16.91
C THR A 66 -10.81 19.98 -15.85
N ASP A 67 -9.55 20.02 -16.31
CA ASP A 67 -8.23 20.05 -15.65
C ASP A 67 -7.99 21.10 -14.54
N ALA A 68 -8.99 21.65 -13.87
CA ALA A 68 -8.80 22.74 -12.89
C ALA A 68 -9.82 22.78 -11.76
N THR A 69 -10.35 21.65 -11.29
CA THR A 69 -10.92 21.63 -9.94
C THR A 69 -9.78 21.49 -8.96
N ASP A 70 -9.17 22.62 -8.60
CA ASP A 70 -8.55 22.76 -7.29
C ASP A 70 -9.58 22.26 -6.28
N ILE A 71 -9.33 21.12 -5.64
CA ILE A 71 -10.23 20.59 -4.60
C ILE A 71 -10.26 21.56 -3.40
N SER A 72 -9.24 22.43 -3.28
CA SER A 72 -9.25 23.60 -2.40
C SER A 72 -10.33 24.65 -2.74
N ALA A 73 -10.93 24.61 -3.94
CA ALA A 73 -12.02 25.49 -4.36
C ALA A 73 -13.42 24.90 -4.09
N LEU A 74 -13.52 23.63 -3.66
CA LEU A 74 -14.79 22.99 -3.33
C LEU A 74 -15.32 23.37 -1.93
N GLY A 75 -14.53 24.04 -1.10
CA GLY A 75 -14.96 24.47 0.25
C GLY A 75 -15.37 23.32 1.17
N LEU A 76 -15.03 22.08 0.82
CA LEU A 76 -15.33 20.89 1.60
C LEU A 76 -14.46 20.90 2.86
N SER A 77 -15.09 20.63 4.00
CA SER A 77 -14.36 20.47 5.25
C SER A 77 -13.43 19.26 5.16
N GLU A 78 -12.33 19.26 5.91
CA GLU A 78 -11.39 18.13 5.98
C GLU A 78 -12.14 16.83 6.34
N THR A 79 -13.21 16.95 7.14
CA THR A 79 -14.11 15.85 7.50
C THR A 79 -14.96 15.30 6.35
N ASP A 80 -15.43 16.16 5.43
CA ASP A 80 -16.23 15.71 4.28
C ASP A 80 -15.36 14.99 3.25
N LEU A 81 -14.11 15.43 3.10
CA LEU A 81 -13.12 14.78 2.24
C LEU A 81 -12.77 13.39 2.78
N GLU A 82 -12.51 13.29 4.09
CA GLU A 82 -12.27 12.00 4.75
C GLU A 82 -13.46 11.04 4.60
N ALA A 83 -14.70 11.53 4.74
CA ALA A 83 -15.90 10.72 4.55
C ALA A 83 -16.01 10.18 3.11
N LEU A 84 -15.80 11.05 2.11
CA LEU A 84 -15.82 10.67 0.70
C LEU A 84 -14.73 9.64 0.36
N VAL A 85 -13.52 9.82 0.90
CA VAL A 85 -12.43 8.84 0.74
C VAL A 85 -12.78 7.51 1.40
N GLY A 86 -13.44 7.54 2.56
CA GLY A 86 -13.94 6.35 3.25
C GLY A 86 -14.92 5.55 2.39
N GLU A 87 -15.87 6.23 1.76
CA GLU A 87 -16.86 5.63 0.86
C GLU A 87 -16.18 5.00 -0.37
N LEU A 88 -15.34 5.76 -1.08
CA LEU A 88 -14.61 5.26 -2.25
C LEU A 88 -13.68 4.09 -1.91
N THR A 89 -13.09 4.09 -0.71
CA THR A 89 -12.25 2.98 -0.23
C THR A 89 -13.09 1.72 0.01
N GLY A 90 -14.31 1.87 0.52
CA GLY A 90 -15.28 0.79 0.66
C GLY A 90 -15.62 0.17 -0.70
N GLU A 91 -16.01 1.00 -1.66
CA GLU A 91 -16.34 0.55 -3.02
C GLU A 91 -15.15 -0.13 -3.72
N MET A 92 -13.93 0.40 -3.54
CA MET A 92 -12.72 -0.19 -4.10
C MET A 92 -12.49 -1.60 -3.54
N ARG A 93 -12.70 -1.80 -2.24
CA ARG A 93 -12.57 -3.12 -1.60
C ARG A 93 -13.64 -4.09 -2.10
N SER A 94 -14.89 -3.66 -2.20
CA SER A 94 -15.97 -4.50 -2.75
C SER A 94 -15.70 -4.88 -4.21
N ALA A 95 -15.21 -3.95 -5.04
CA ALA A 95 -14.82 -4.25 -6.42
C ALA A 95 -13.65 -5.25 -6.48
N ALA A 96 -12.67 -5.14 -5.57
CA ALA A 96 -11.56 -6.08 -5.48
C ALA A 96 -12.02 -7.49 -5.02
N GLU A 97 -12.96 -7.57 -4.08
CA GLU A 97 -13.60 -8.83 -3.65
C GLU A 97 -14.39 -9.49 -4.78
N ALA A 98 -15.05 -8.69 -5.62
CA ALA A 98 -15.76 -9.14 -6.81
C ALA A 98 -14.84 -9.46 -8.01
N LEU A 99 -13.51 -9.36 -7.85
CA LEU A 99 -12.49 -9.55 -8.90
C LEU A 99 -12.59 -8.54 -10.07
N GLU A 100 -13.26 -7.40 -9.87
CA GLU A 100 -13.34 -6.29 -10.82
C GLU A 100 -12.13 -5.36 -10.71
N PHE A 101 -10.95 -5.88 -11.08
CA PHE A 101 -9.68 -5.18 -10.84
C PHE A 101 -9.54 -3.85 -11.59
N GLU A 102 -10.13 -3.71 -12.78
CA GLU A 102 -10.13 -2.45 -13.53
C GLU A 102 -10.89 -1.36 -12.78
N ARG A 103 -12.06 -1.71 -12.23
CA ARG A 103 -12.87 -0.79 -11.42
C ARG A 103 -12.15 -0.41 -10.13
N ALA A 104 -11.56 -1.39 -9.44
CA ALA A 104 -10.78 -1.13 -8.23
C ALA A 104 -9.56 -0.23 -8.52
N ALA A 105 -8.88 -0.41 -9.67
CA ALA A 105 -7.77 0.44 -10.07
C ALA A 105 -8.20 1.88 -10.35
N ASN A 106 -9.34 2.09 -11.00
CA ASN A 106 -9.91 3.41 -11.24
C ASN A 106 -10.25 4.13 -9.93
N LEU A 107 -10.90 3.43 -9.00
CA LEU A 107 -11.26 3.97 -7.67
C LEU A 107 -10.00 4.34 -6.86
N ARG A 108 -8.97 3.50 -6.88
CA ARG A 108 -7.67 3.80 -6.25
C ARG A 108 -7.06 5.10 -6.79
N ASP A 109 -7.09 5.29 -8.10
CA ASP A 109 -6.48 6.46 -8.73
C ASP A 109 -7.32 7.73 -8.50
N GLN A 110 -8.64 7.61 -8.31
CA GLN A 110 -9.49 8.72 -7.84
C GLN A 110 -9.16 9.09 -6.40
N ILE A 111 -9.05 8.12 -5.49
CA ILE A 111 -8.66 8.35 -4.08
C ILE A 111 -7.31 9.06 -4.00
N ARG A 112 -6.33 8.69 -4.83
CA ARG A 112 -5.03 9.37 -4.91
C ARG A 112 -5.10 10.81 -5.40
N LYS A 113 -6.07 11.15 -6.26
CA LYS A 113 -6.28 12.54 -6.70
C LYS A 113 -6.90 13.38 -5.58
N LEU A 114 -7.75 12.77 -4.76
CA LEU A 114 -8.35 13.43 -3.59
C LEU A 114 -7.35 13.62 -2.44
N HIS A 115 -6.36 12.72 -2.33
CA HIS A 115 -5.21 12.83 -1.44
C HIS A 115 -3.90 13.00 -2.23
N PRO A 116 -3.59 14.20 -2.78
CA PRO A 116 -2.25 14.48 -3.26
C PRO A 116 -1.31 14.36 -2.07
N GLU A 117 -0.43 13.36 -2.11
CA GLU A 117 0.27 12.88 -0.92
C GLU A 117 0.94 14.00 -0.12
N LYS A 118 0.77 13.96 1.21
CA LYS A 118 1.83 14.34 2.15
C LYS A 118 3.05 13.50 1.78
N LYS A 119 3.88 14.02 0.87
CA LYS A 119 5.24 13.52 0.71
C LYS A 119 5.89 13.61 2.09
N SER A 120 6.23 12.46 2.64
CA SER A 120 7.05 12.34 3.84
C SER A 120 8.44 12.92 3.62
#